data_AF-A0A8S8XZC7-F1
#
_entry.id   AF-A0A8S8XZC7-F1
#
_cell.length_a   1.000
_cell.length_b   1.000
_cell.length_c   1.000
_cell.angle_alpha   90.00
_cell.angle_beta   90.00
_cell.angle_gamma   90.00
#
_symmetry.space_group_name_H-M   'P 1'
#
loop_
_entity.id
_entity.type
_entity.pdbx_description
1 polymer ?
#
loop_
_entity_poly.entity_id
_entity_poly.type
_entity_poly.pdbx_seq_one_letter_code
_entity_poly.pdbx_strand_id
1 'polypeptide(L)'
;MLRYIHRLENKDLSLNFSMIPLGSCTMKLNSVTEMEAVTWPEFSNLHPYAPEDQARGYYELFKDLENWLCDITGFSKISLQPNAGSQGEYAGMLAIRDFHLDKGDSHRNICLIPTSAHGTNPASAVMVGMKVVGISCDEEEI
;
A
#
# COMPACT_ATOMS: atom_id res chain seq x y z
N MET A 1 -29.59 2.66 17.50
CA MET A 1 -28.27 2.65 16.85
C MET A 1 -27.13 3.06 17.78
N LEU A 2 -27.11 4.27 18.35
CA LEU A 2 -26.00 4.75 19.19
C LEU A 2 -25.55 3.76 20.30
N ARG A 3 -26.48 3.31 21.15
CA ARG A 3 -26.19 2.32 22.22
C ARG A 3 -25.63 0.99 21.71
N TYR A 4 -26.02 0.59 20.50
CA TYR A 4 -25.59 -0.66 19.92
C TYR A 4 -24.13 -0.56 19.44
N ILE A 5 -23.77 0.55 18.78
CA ILE A 5 -22.39 0.84 18.33
C ILE A 5 -21.46 0.89 19.54
N HIS A 6 -21.80 1.67 20.56
CA HIS A 6 -20.98 1.79 21.77
C HIS A 6 -20.80 0.43 22.49
N ARG A 7 -21.83 -0.43 22.48
CA ARG A 7 -21.73 -1.77 23.05
C ARG A 7 -20.78 -2.68 22.27
N LEU A 8 -20.65 -2.51 20.95
CA LEU A 8 -19.70 -3.26 20.14
C LEU A 8 -18.28 -2.72 20.33
N GLU A 9 -18.11 -1.40 20.26
CA GLU A 9 -16.84 -0.70 20.48
C GLU A 9 -16.20 -1.11 21.82
N ASN A 10 -16.97 -1.17 22.90
CA ASN A 10 -16.46 -1.56 24.23
C ASN A 10 -15.94 -3.01 24.32
N LYS A 11 -16.17 -3.85 23.30
CA LYS A 11 -15.63 -5.22 23.26
C LYS A 11 -14.24 -5.29 22.61
N ASP A 12 -13.85 -4.24 21.89
CA ASP A 12 -12.66 -4.22 21.06
C ASP A 12 -11.58 -3.35 21.73
N LEU A 13 -10.42 -3.94 22.03
CA LEU A 13 -9.27 -3.20 22.52
C LEU A 13 -8.68 -2.36 21.36
N SER A 14 -8.62 -1.05 21.53
CA SER A 14 -8.12 -0.11 20.53
C SER A 14 -7.00 0.80 21.09
N LEU A 15 -6.37 1.60 20.23
CA LEU A 15 -5.24 2.46 20.57
C LEU A 15 -5.56 3.57 21.60
N ASN A 16 -6.84 3.85 21.86
CA ASN A 16 -7.25 4.77 22.93
C ASN A 16 -7.16 4.15 24.34
N PHE A 17 -6.93 2.85 24.47
CA PHE A 17 -6.81 2.17 25.77
C PHE A 17 -5.37 1.85 26.15
N SER A 18 -4.60 1.27 25.22
CA SER A 18 -3.23 0.82 25.49
C SER A 18 -2.43 0.70 24.20
N MET A 19 -1.12 0.49 24.35
CA MET A 19 -0.26 0.06 23.25
C MET A 19 -0.75 -1.29 22.70
N ILE A 20 -0.70 -1.44 21.37
CA ILE A 20 -0.97 -2.70 20.65
C ILE A 20 0.30 -3.05 19.85
N PRO A 21 1.26 -3.81 20.42
CA PRO A 21 2.59 -4.02 19.83
C PRO A 21 2.60 -5.16 18.80
N LEU A 22 1.78 -5.04 17.76
CA LEU A 22 1.78 -6.02 16.66
C LEU A 22 2.98 -5.77 15.73
N GLY A 23 3.90 -6.73 15.69
CA GLY A 23 5.06 -6.70 14.78
C GLY A 23 4.62 -6.59 13.32
N SER A 24 5.40 -5.86 12.51
CA SER A 24 5.11 -5.55 11.09
C SER A 24 3.88 -4.65 10.83
N CYS A 25 3.02 -4.40 11.82
CA CYS A 25 1.79 -3.61 11.63
C CYS A 25 1.96 -2.09 11.82
N THR A 26 3.05 -1.63 12.44
CA THR A 26 3.33 -0.20 12.68
C THR A 26 2.15 0.55 13.33
N MET A 27 1.68 0.06 14.48
CA MET A 27 0.55 0.64 15.24
C MET A 27 0.91 1.99 15.90
N LYS A 28 1.10 3.03 15.08
CA LYS A 28 1.46 4.40 15.48
C LYS A 28 0.22 5.26 15.76
N LEU A 29 0.46 6.53 16.13
CA LEU A 29 -0.60 7.53 16.28
C LEU A 29 -1.33 7.75 14.94
N ASN A 30 -2.66 7.84 15.01
CA ASN A 30 -3.52 8.37 13.95
C ASN A 30 -4.01 9.73 14.45
N SER A 31 -3.41 10.83 14.02
CA SER A 31 -3.68 12.16 14.60
C SER A 31 -5.06 12.68 14.21
N VAL A 32 -5.74 13.38 15.13
CA VAL A 32 -7.04 14.00 14.83
C VAL A 32 -6.94 14.97 13.65
N THR A 33 -5.87 15.76 13.60
CA THR A 33 -5.63 16.72 12.51
C THR A 33 -5.45 16.05 11.15
N GLU A 34 -4.90 14.83 11.12
CA GLU A 34 -4.74 14.05 9.88
C GLU A 34 -6.07 13.43 9.42
N MET A 35 -6.94 13.05 10.37
CA MET A 35 -8.19 12.34 10.09
C MET A 35 -9.36 13.27 9.73
N GLU A 36 -9.37 14.51 10.24
CA GLU A 36 -10.49 15.44 10.07
C GLU A 36 -10.83 15.68 8.60
N ALA A 37 -9.81 15.92 7.77
CA ALA A 37 -9.97 16.28 6.35
C ALA A 37 -10.66 15.19 5.52
N VAL A 38 -10.56 13.91 5.91
CA VAL A 38 -11.19 12.78 5.20
C VAL A 38 -12.71 12.94 5.09
N THR A 39 -13.33 13.67 6.02
CA THR A 39 -14.79 13.87 6.06
C THR A 39 -15.26 15.20 5.46
N TRP A 40 -14.34 16.07 5.01
CA TRP A 40 -14.74 17.32 4.37
C TRP A 40 -15.48 17.02 3.05
N PRO A 41 -16.58 17.73 2.73
CA PRO A 41 -17.32 17.50 1.49
C PRO A 41 -16.48 17.60 0.22
N GLU A 42 -15.47 18.47 0.22
CA GLU A 42 -14.52 18.69 -0.87
C GLU A 42 -13.68 17.45 -1.18
N PHE A 43 -13.46 16.57 -0.19
CA PHE A 43 -12.81 15.27 -0.36
C PHE A 43 -13.84 14.14 -0.49
N SER A 44 -14.79 14.04 0.45
CA SER A 44 -15.68 12.88 0.58
C SER A 44 -16.83 12.80 -0.44
N ASN A 45 -17.23 13.91 -1.07
CA ASN A 45 -18.39 13.96 -1.97
C ASN A 45 -18.03 14.16 -3.46
N LEU A 46 -16.78 13.95 -3.85
CA LEU A 46 -16.39 13.97 -5.25
C LEU A 46 -16.53 12.58 -5.89
N HIS A 47 -17.23 12.48 -7.00
CA HIS A 47 -17.31 11.22 -7.76
C HIS A 47 -15.95 10.93 -8.42
N PRO A 48 -15.43 9.69 -8.38
CA PRO A 48 -14.09 9.37 -8.89
C PRO A 48 -13.90 9.59 -10.40
N TYR A 49 -15.00 9.68 -11.16
CA TYR A 49 -15.01 10.03 -12.59
C TYR A 49 -15.57 11.43 -12.87
N ALA A 50 -15.53 12.33 -11.89
CA ALA A 50 -15.86 13.73 -12.13
C ALA A 50 -14.90 14.35 -13.16
N PRO A 51 -15.35 15.32 -13.98
CA PRO A 51 -14.46 16.09 -14.84
C PRO A 51 -13.26 16.67 -14.10
N GLU A 52 -12.08 16.67 -14.74
CA GLU A 52 -10.81 17.04 -14.09
C GLU A 52 -10.82 18.47 -13.50
N ASP A 53 -11.57 19.39 -14.11
CA ASP A 53 -11.73 20.76 -13.65
C ASP A 53 -12.44 20.87 -12.30
N GLN A 54 -13.23 19.86 -11.92
CA GLN A 54 -13.89 19.73 -10.61
C GLN A 54 -12.97 19.11 -9.54
N ALA A 55 -11.84 18.51 -9.95
CA ALA A 55 -10.93 17.76 -9.09
C ALA A 55 -9.56 18.43 -8.92
N ARG A 56 -9.40 19.71 -9.29
CA ARG A 56 -8.09 20.41 -9.28
C ARG A 56 -7.35 20.30 -7.95
N GLY A 57 -8.05 20.45 -6.82
CA GLY A 57 -7.46 20.32 -5.49
C GLY A 57 -6.91 18.91 -5.21
N TYR A 58 -7.55 17.87 -5.75
CA TYR A 58 -7.01 16.51 -5.68
C TYR A 58 -5.74 16.34 -6.51
N TYR A 59 -5.66 16.93 -7.70
CA TYR A 59 -4.44 16.87 -8.52
C TYR A 59 -3.26 17.59 -7.86
N GLU A 60 -3.50 18.71 -7.18
CA GLU A 60 -2.48 19.38 -6.36
C GLU A 60 -2.04 18.47 -5.21
N LEU A 61 -2.98 17.88 -4.45
CA LEU A 61 -2.70 16.93 -3.39
C LEU A 61 -1.87 15.72 -3.87
N PHE A 62 -2.25 15.11 -4.99
CA PHE A 62 -1.54 13.96 -5.55
C PHE A 62 -0.11 14.34 -5.92
N LYS A 63 0.07 15.48 -6.59
CA LYS A 63 1.39 15.95 -7.00
C LYS A 63 2.30 16.18 -5.79
N ASP A 64 1.80 16.84 -4.76
CA ASP A 64 2.60 17.11 -3.55
C ASP A 64 2.97 15.81 -2.84
N LEU A 65 2.02 14.90 -2.67
CA LEU A 65 2.26 13.60 -2.05
C LEU A 65 3.24 12.73 -2.86
N GLU A 66 3.09 12.68 -4.18
CA GLU A 66 4.01 11.97 -5.07
C GLU A 66 5.44 12.52 -4.94
N ASN A 67 5.61 13.84 -4.92
CA ASN A 67 6.92 14.47 -4.76
C ASN A 67 7.55 14.13 -3.40
N TRP A 68 6.80 14.27 -2.30
CA TRP A 68 7.32 13.96 -0.97
C TRP A 68 7.71 12.48 -0.84
N LEU A 69 6.92 11.57 -1.41
CA LEU A 69 7.24 10.15 -1.41
C LEU A 69 8.45 9.83 -2.31
N CYS A 70 8.62 10.52 -3.45
CA CYS A 70 9.83 10.42 -4.27
C CYS A 70 11.06 10.86 -3.48
N ASP A 71 10.98 11.99 -2.76
CA ASP A 71 12.08 12.50 -1.94
C ASP A 71 12.46 11.53 -0.80
N ILE A 72 11.47 10.92 -0.15
CA ILE A 72 11.69 9.94 0.93
C ILE A 72 12.32 8.63 0.41
N THR A 73 11.90 8.17 -0.77
CA THR A 73 12.26 6.83 -1.28
C THR A 73 13.42 6.85 -2.28
N GLY A 74 13.72 7.99 -2.89
CA GLY A 74 14.68 8.13 -3.99
C GLY A 74 14.17 7.62 -5.34
N PHE A 75 12.88 7.27 -5.47
CA PHE A 75 12.30 6.90 -6.76
C PHE A 75 12.05 8.14 -7.64
N SER A 76 12.05 7.92 -8.96
CA SER A 76 11.79 8.98 -9.94
C SER A 76 10.30 9.32 -10.10
N LYS A 77 9.40 8.41 -9.71
CA LYS A 77 7.95 8.60 -9.77
C LYS A 77 7.22 7.63 -8.85
N ILE A 78 6.04 8.02 -8.39
CA ILE A 78 5.11 7.23 -7.58
C ILE A 78 3.79 7.04 -8.32
N SER A 79 3.10 5.91 -8.06
CA SER A 79 1.72 5.68 -8.45
C SER A 79 0.88 5.52 -7.20
N LEU A 80 -0.19 6.32 -7.07
CA LEU A 80 -1.13 6.28 -5.95
C LEU A 80 -2.32 5.34 -6.19
N GLN A 81 -2.33 4.60 -7.30
CA GLN A 81 -3.44 3.70 -7.66
C GLN A 81 -3.56 2.45 -6.77
N PRO A 82 -2.48 1.78 -6.35
CA PRO A 82 -2.59 0.59 -5.51
C PRO A 82 -3.15 0.93 -4.12
N ASN A 83 -4.29 0.32 -3.76
CA ASN A 83 -5.04 0.60 -2.53
C ASN A 83 -4.71 -0.33 -1.35
N ALA A 84 -3.71 -1.19 -1.49
CA ALA A 84 -3.19 -2.07 -0.44
C ALA A 84 -1.72 -2.42 -0.73
N GLY A 85 -0.96 -2.81 0.29
CA GLY A 85 0.44 -3.22 0.13
C GLY A 85 0.63 -4.35 -0.88
N SER A 86 -0.20 -5.40 -0.81
CA SER A 86 -0.19 -6.51 -1.77
C SER A 86 -0.52 -6.08 -3.21
N GLN A 87 -1.41 -5.10 -3.39
CA GLN A 87 -1.69 -4.52 -4.70
C GLN A 87 -0.50 -3.71 -5.23
N GLY A 88 0.25 -3.06 -4.34
CA GLY A 88 1.50 -2.38 -4.68
C GLY A 88 2.58 -3.37 -5.16
N GLU A 89 2.75 -4.48 -4.45
CA GLU A 89 3.64 -5.58 -4.87
C GLU A 89 3.24 -6.11 -6.26
N TYR A 90 1.96 -6.41 -6.46
CA TYR A 90 1.42 -6.90 -7.73
C TYR A 90 1.66 -5.91 -8.88
N ALA A 91 1.33 -4.63 -8.69
CA ALA A 91 1.54 -3.59 -9.69
C ALA A 91 3.04 -3.38 -10.01
N GLY A 92 3.90 -3.41 -9.01
CA GLY A 92 5.36 -3.32 -9.20
C GLY A 92 5.90 -4.51 -10.01
N MET A 93 5.45 -5.73 -9.71
CA MET A 93 5.85 -6.92 -10.46
C MET A 93 5.31 -6.93 -11.89
N LEU A 94 4.10 -6.40 -12.14
CA LEU A 94 3.60 -6.15 -13.50
C LEU A 94 4.49 -5.17 -14.25
N ALA A 95 4.87 -4.06 -13.63
CA ALA A 95 5.75 -3.07 -14.26
C ALA A 95 7.12 -3.67 -14.63
N ILE A 96 7.71 -4.50 -13.76
CA ILE A 96 8.96 -5.22 -14.05
C ILE A 96 8.78 -6.21 -15.22
N ARG A 97 7.67 -6.96 -15.22
CA ARG A 97 7.35 -7.90 -16.30
C ARG A 97 7.20 -7.18 -17.63
N ASP A 98 6.41 -6.11 -17.68
CA ASP A 98 6.15 -5.35 -18.90
C ASP A 98 7.41 -4.67 -19.43
N PHE A 99 8.29 -4.21 -18.53
CA PHE A 99 9.62 -3.74 -18.89
C PHE A 99 10.45 -4.82 -19.61
N HIS A 100 10.47 -6.06 -19.10
CA HIS A 100 11.18 -7.15 -19.78
C HIS A 100 10.53 -7.53 -21.12
N LEU A 101 9.20 -7.52 -21.20
CA LEU A 101 8.47 -7.80 -22.44
C LEU A 101 8.78 -6.76 -23.53
N ASP A 102 8.82 -5.46 -23.17
CA ASP A 102 9.21 -4.37 -24.09
C ASP A 102 10.63 -4.55 -24.66
N LYS A 103 11.54 -5.12 -23.84
CA LYS A 103 12.91 -5.43 -24.27
C LYS A 103 13.06 -6.76 -25.03
N GLY A 104 11.97 -7.52 -25.20
CA GLY A 104 12.02 -8.85 -25.81
C GLY A 104 12.54 -9.96 -24.88
N ASP A 105 12.74 -9.67 -23.60
CA ASP A 105 13.26 -10.58 -22.56
C ASP A 105 12.14 -11.42 -21.92
N SER A 106 11.19 -11.92 -22.71
CA SER A 106 10.00 -12.65 -22.22
C SER A 106 10.31 -13.94 -21.46
N HIS A 107 11.52 -14.46 -21.60
CA HIS A 107 12.02 -15.63 -20.87
C HIS A 107 12.35 -15.32 -19.39
N ARG A 108 12.45 -14.05 -18.99
CA ARG A 108 12.76 -13.63 -17.61
C ARG A 108 11.50 -13.65 -16.74
N ASN A 109 11.15 -14.85 -16.25
CA ASN A 109 9.97 -15.06 -15.41
C ASN A 109 10.28 -15.68 -14.04
N ILE A 110 11.54 -15.74 -13.62
CA ILE A 110 11.92 -16.24 -12.30
C ILE A 110 11.89 -15.09 -11.28
N CYS A 111 11.13 -15.25 -10.20
CA CYS A 111 11.12 -14.33 -9.07
C CYS A 111 11.81 -15.00 -7.86
N LEU A 112 12.92 -14.42 -7.42
CA LEU A 112 13.66 -14.89 -6.27
C LEU A 112 13.06 -14.29 -4.99
N ILE A 113 12.62 -15.12 -4.05
CA ILE A 113 11.95 -14.67 -2.83
C ILE A 113 12.59 -15.35 -1.61
N PRO A 114 13.13 -14.60 -0.62
CA PRO A 114 13.61 -15.18 0.63
C PRO A 114 12.51 -15.93 1.38
N THR A 115 12.85 -17.03 2.06
CA THR A 115 11.87 -17.83 2.83
C THR A 115 11.26 -17.08 4.01
N SER A 116 11.87 -15.98 4.47
CA SER A 116 11.36 -15.09 5.52
C SER A 116 10.41 -14.00 5.04
N ALA A 117 10.20 -13.85 3.72
CA ALA A 117 9.36 -12.80 3.16
C ALA A 117 7.90 -12.93 3.62
N HIS A 118 7.18 -11.79 3.64
CA HIS A 118 5.75 -11.79 3.94
C HIS A 118 4.99 -12.65 2.91
N GLY A 119 3.92 -13.33 3.35
CA GLY A 119 3.19 -14.29 2.52
C GLY A 119 2.53 -13.68 1.28
N THR A 120 2.35 -12.36 1.24
CA THR A 120 1.84 -11.64 0.05
C THR A 120 2.85 -11.68 -1.10
N ASN A 121 4.15 -11.64 -0.83
CA ASN A 121 5.18 -11.59 -1.86
C ASN A 121 5.11 -12.78 -2.85
N PRO A 122 5.15 -14.05 -2.41
CA PRO A 122 5.03 -15.19 -3.34
C PRO A 122 3.65 -15.27 -3.99
N ALA A 123 2.57 -14.86 -3.29
CA ALA A 123 1.24 -14.83 -3.87
C ALA A 123 1.15 -13.83 -5.04
N SER A 124 1.64 -12.61 -4.84
CA SER A 124 1.73 -11.55 -5.86
C SER A 124 2.55 -12.01 -7.08
N ALA A 125 3.69 -12.67 -6.86
CA ALA A 125 4.56 -13.19 -7.92
C ALA A 125 3.87 -14.26 -8.77
N VAL A 126 3.18 -15.21 -8.15
CA VAL A 126 2.40 -16.22 -8.88
C VAL A 126 1.25 -15.58 -9.66
N MET A 127 0.56 -14.58 -9.08
CA MET A 127 -0.53 -13.87 -9.76
C MET A 127 -0.08 -13.15 -11.04
N VAL A 128 1.15 -12.62 -11.09
CA VAL A 128 1.68 -12.00 -12.32
C VAL A 128 2.24 -13.01 -13.33
N GLY A 129 2.21 -14.31 -13.02
CA GLY A 129 2.70 -15.39 -13.89
C GLY A 129 4.20 -15.67 -13.77
N MET A 130 4.86 -15.21 -12.69
CA MET A 130 6.26 -15.55 -12.42
C MET A 130 6.37 -16.90 -11.71
N LYS A 131 7.48 -17.60 -11.96
CA LYS A 131 7.89 -18.79 -11.21
C LYS A 131 8.69 -18.35 -9.99
N VAL A 132 8.13 -18.59 -8.81
CA VAL A 132 8.80 -18.31 -7.53
C VAL A 132 9.89 -19.33 -7.26
N VAL A 133 11.07 -18.86 -6.88
CA VAL A 133 12.19 -19.67 -6.40
C VAL A 133 12.57 -19.14 -5.02
N GLY A 134 12.41 -20.00 -4.00
CA GLY A 134 12.75 -19.68 -2.63
C GLY A 134 14.27 -19.56 -2.42
N ILE A 135 14.71 -18.54 -1.70
CA ILE A 135 16.10 -18.41 -1.24
C ILE A 135 16.12 -18.65 0.28
N SER A 136 16.94 -19.60 0.73
CA SER A 136 17.14 -19.86 2.16
C SER A 136 17.76 -18.64 2.86
N CYS A 137 17.29 -18.35 4.07
CA CYS A 137 17.94 -17.40 4.97
C CYS A 137 19.05 -18.12 5.76
N ASP A 138 20.02 -17.35 6.25
CA ASP A 138 21.02 -17.81 7.21
C ASP A 138 20.39 -18.12 8.57
N GLU A 139 21.13 -18.84 9.41
CA GLU A 139 20.68 -19.25 10.75
C GLU A 139 20.94 -18.17 11.83
N GLU A 140 21.67 -17.10 11.51
CA GLU A 140 21.99 -16.03 12.44
C GLU A 140 20.92 -14.91 12.38
N GLU A 141 20.00 -14.92 13.34
CA GLU A 141 19.20 -13.72 13.65
C GLU A 141 20.11 -12.67 14.29
N ILE A 142 20.35 -11.54 13.61
CA ILE A 142 20.99 -10.33 14.17
C ILE A 142 20.01 -9.59 15.08
#